data_AF-A0A1M7Y285-F1
#
_entry.id   AF-A0A1M7Y285-F1
#
_cell.length_a   1.000
_cell.length_b   1.000
_cell.length_c   1.000
_cell.angle_alpha   90.00
_cell.angle_beta   90.00
_cell.angle_gamma   90.00
#
_symmetry.space_group_name_H-M   'P 1'
#
loop_
_entity.id
_entity.type
_entity.pdbx_description
1 polymer ?
#
loop_
_entity_poly.entity_id
_entity_poly.type
_entity_poly.pdbx_seq_one_letter_code
_entity_poly.pdbx_strand_id
1 'polypeptide(L)'
;MEIALGILAIVAVFVVKGVYDKRVWYRNLKQKLLNDWGKVPEEEYTTEKFQSLSAYYRSQADKTNDVDNITWNDISMEEIFMLINNTGSAIGEEYLYALLHKLEFSEEKLKERERLMNFFSDNEEKRLSLQLALYKMGKIRNVSVHEYINRLEGLETKSTWPHILMGIGLVASLALIAVSPAVGGVLTVLMLGNNTYQYYREKAKIELYFTVCAYIVRLLDGVNTIIKLNIPEISEYTATLKKTKEVFLKFTKRSFLVTTKSAGGDLSEIFLDYIKILFHIDLIKFYSMLDCFKANRKDLNTIYETIGLMESCIAAASFRKMMPFYTIPDLTGEGGPFLEVEDIYHPMIEEPVLNSIHTNDSVLITGSNASGKSTFIKTLAVNAILSQTICTSLSSSYKASYFKVLSSMALKDNLLGKESYYIVEIKSLKRIIDQIDEKIPTLCFVDEVLRGTNTLERIAASTQILYYLSRTNTVCFAATHDIELTHILENYYTNYHFKEQIADNNVLFDYKLMKGRAVSKNAIKLLEVMGYPDQVTIMASDNAEYFLKEGKWKVL
;
A
#
# COMPACT_ATOMS: atom_id res chain seq x y z
N MET A 1 -28.07 53.46 8.54
CA MET A 1 -27.21 53.33 7.34
C MET A 1 -25.76 53.04 7.73
N GLU A 2 -25.20 53.75 8.70
CA GLU A 2 -23.81 53.57 9.18
C GLU A 2 -23.50 52.17 9.76
N ILE A 3 -24.42 51.57 10.52
CA ILE A 3 -24.26 50.20 11.06
C ILE A 3 -24.20 49.16 9.93
N ALA A 4 -25.03 49.31 8.89
CA ALA A 4 -25.04 48.40 7.74
C ALA A 4 -23.76 48.53 6.89
N LEU A 5 -23.23 49.76 6.74
CA LEU A 5 -21.93 50.02 6.11
C LEU A 5 -20.77 49.42 6.91
N GLY A 6 -20.80 49.51 8.24
CA GLY A 6 -19.82 48.87 9.12
C GLY A 6 -19.82 47.34 9.00
N ILE A 7 -21.00 46.71 8.97
CA ILE A 7 -21.13 45.26 8.77
C ILE A 7 -20.61 44.84 7.38
N LEU A 8 -20.96 45.59 6.32
CA LEU A 8 -20.45 45.33 4.97
C LEU A 8 -18.93 45.45 4.87
N ALA A 9 -18.33 46.43 5.54
CA ALA A 9 -16.87 46.59 5.59
C ALA A 9 -16.20 45.41 6.30
N ILE A 10 -16.77 44.94 7.41
CA ILE A 10 -16.27 43.76 8.15
C ILE A 10 -16.39 42.49 7.29
N VAL A 11 -17.54 42.26 6.66
CA VAL A 11 -17.74 41.13 5.74
C VAL A 11 -16.74 41.18 4.58
N ALA A 12 -16.51 42.36 4.00
CA ALA A 12 -15.52 42.55 2.93
C ALA A 12 -14.10 42.22 3.41
N VAL A 13 -13.72 42.62 4.62
CA VAL A 13 -12.42 42.26 5.22
C VAL A 13 -12.28 40.75 5.40
N PHE A 14 -13.32 40.07 5.91
CA PHE A 14 -13.30 38.60 6.05
C PHE A 14 -13.25 37.89 4.69
N VAL A 15 -13.95 38.38 3.67
CA VAL A 15 -13.88 37.83 2.31
C VAL A 15 -12.49 38.03 1.71
N VAL A 16 -11.91 39.23 1.81
CA VAL A 16 -10.56 39.52 1.31
C VAL A 16 -9.52 38.67 2.04
N LYS A 17 -9.61 38.57 3.37
CA LYS A 17 -8.75 37.70 4.18
C LYS A 17 -8.91 36.24 3.75
N GLY A 18 -10.13 35.73 3.58
CA GLY A 18 -10.38 34.36 3.13
C GLY A 18 -9.78 34.06 1.75
N VAL A 19 -9.87 35.01 0.81
CA VAL A 19 -9.23 34.88 -0.51
C VAL A 19 -7.70 34.91 -0.39
N TYR A 20 -7.16 35.79 0.46
CA TYR A 20 -5.72 35.88 0.73
C TYR A 20 -5.19 34.59 1.36
N ASP A 21 -5.81 34.10 2.43
CA ASP A 21 -5.43 32.87 3.14
C ASP A 21 -5.46 31.67 2.19
N LYS A 22 -6.48 31.58 1.33
CA LYS A 22 -6.57 30.53 0.30
C LYS A 22 -5.43 30.61 -0.72
N ARG A 23 -5.02 31.82 -1.13
CA ARG A 23 -3.89 32.03 -2.05
C ARG A 23 -2.56 31.66 -1.40
N VAL A 24 -2.35 32.06 -0.14
CA VAL A 24 -1.15 31.71 0.64
C VAL A 24 -1.06 30.21 0.84
N TRP A 25 -2.16 29.57 1.25
CA TRP A 25 -2.23 28.11 1.39
C TRP A 25 -1.86 27.39 0.09
N TYR A 26 -2.41 27.83 -1.04
CA TYR A 26 -2.12 27.22 -2.34
C TYR A 26 -0.64 27.38 -2.74
N ARG A 27 -0.06 28.56 -2.47
CA ARG A 27 1.37 28.82 -2.72
C ARG A 27 2.25 27.94 -1.84
N ASN A 28 1.95 27.82 -0.55
CA ASN A 28 2.71 27.01 0.38
C ASN A 28 2.62 25.52 0.03
N LEU A 29 1.44 25.03 -0.31
CA LEU A 29 1.24 23.65 -0.75
C LEU A 29 2.00 23.37 -2.05
N LYS A 30 1.95 24.29 -3.02
CA LYS A 30 2.72 24.17 -4.27
C LYS A 30 4.22 24.05 -3.98
N GLN A 31 4.75 24.88 -3.08
CA GLN A 31 6.16 24.81 -2.70
C GLN A 31 6.52 23.53 -1.94
N LYS A 32 5.63 23.07 -1.05
CA LYS A 32 5.80 21.78 -0.38
C LYS A 32 5.90 20.64 -1.40
N LEU A 33 4.94 20.53 -2.32
CA LEU A 33 4.92 19.47 -3.34
C LEU A 33 6.16 19.50 -4.26
N LEU A 34 6.70 20.69 -4.56
CA LEU A 34 7.96 20.83 -5.28
C LEU A 34 9.15 20.33 -4.45
N ASN A 35 9.19 20.68 -3.17
CA ASN A 35 10.26 20.29 -2.27
C ASN A 35 10.25 18.79 -1.94
N ASP A 36 9.08 18.17 -1.90
CA ASP A 36 8.89 16.75 -1.56
C ASP A 36 9.17 15.82 -2.76
N TRP A 37 9.17 16.34 -3.99
CA TRP A 37 9.43 15.55 -5.19
C TRP A 37 10.82 14.92 -5.18
N GLY A 38 10.89 13.60 -5.31
CA GLY A 38 12.16 12.86 -5.28
C GLY A 38 12.82 12.77 -3.90
N LYS A 39 12.07 12.98 -2.82
CA LYS A 39 12.55 12.83 -1.44
C LYS A 39 11.77 11.78 -0.67
N VAL A 40 12.37 11.32 0.43
CA VAL A 40 11.74 10.38 1.36
C VAL A 40 10.49 11.04 1.97
N PRO A 41 9.31 10.42 1.86
CA PRO A 41 8.09 10.96 2.44
C PRO A 41 8.16 11.06 3.98
N GLU A 42 7.81 12.23 4.52
CA GLU A 42 7.68 12.45 5.96
C GLU A 42 6.23 12.14 6.40
N GLU A 43 5.93 10.86 6.65
CA GLU A 43 4.63 10.45 7.20
C GLU A 43 4.77 9.34 8.24
N GLU A 44 4.06 9.49 9.36
CA GLU A 44 4.02 8.47 10.41
C GLU A 44 2.96 7.41 10.10
N TYR A 45 3.33 6.14 10.27
CA TYR A 45 2.43 5.01 10.10
C TYR A 45 2.24 4.28 11.43
N THR A 46 0.98 4.11 11.79
CA THR A 46 0.57 3.26 12.91
C THR A 46 0.05 1.93 12.39
N THR A 47 0.00 0.91 13.25
CA THR A 47 -0.60 -0.38 12.92
C THR A 47 -2.06 -0.24 12.45
N GLU A 48 -2.82 0.66 13.08
CA GLU A 48 -4.20 0.98 12.70
C GLU A 48 -4.28 1.56 11.28
N LYS A 49 -3.31 2.39 10.91
CA LYS A 49 -3.23 2.95 9.56
C LYS A 49 -3.00 1.86 8.52
N PHE A 50 -2.04 0.95 8.73
CA PHE A 50 -1.82 -0.18 7.81
C PHE A 50 -3.03 -1.11 7.71
N GLN A 51 -3.70 -1.38 8.83
CA GLN A 51 -4.95 -2.16 8.82
C GLN A 51 -6.01 -1.49 7.94
N SER A 52 -6.19 -0.18 8.08
CA SER A 52 -7.08 0.62 7.23
C SER A 52 -6.68 0.53 5.75
N LEU A 53 -5.41 0.75 5.42
CA LEU A 53 -4.93 0.71 4.03
C LEU A 53 -5.17 -0.64 3.35
N SER A 54 -4.97 -1.72 4.10
CA SER A 54 -5.15 -3.08 3.59
C SER A 54 -6.61 -3.42 3.25
N ALA A 55 -7.60 -2.65 3.71
CA ALA A 55 -9.01 -2.96 3.50
C ALA A 55 -9.42 -2.90 2.03
N TYR A 56 -8.92 -1.91 1.28
CA TYR A 56 -9.17 -1.82 -0.15
C TYR A 56 -8.52 -2.97 -0.92
N TYR A 57 -7.29 -3.36 -0.58
CA TYR A 57 -6.64 -4.53 -1.19
C TYR A 57 -7.44 -5.82 -0.91
N ARG A 58 -7.78 -6.07 0.35
CA ARG A 58 -8.47 -7.30 0.79
C ARG A 58 -9.81 -7.53 0.10
N SER A 59 -10.52 -6.48 -0.30
CA SER A 59 -11.82 -6.63 -0.97
C SER A 59 -11.72 -7.11 -2.42
N GLN A 60 -10.53 -7.06 -3.00
CA GLN A 60 -10.24 -7.44 -4.39
C GLN A 60 -9.01 -8.34 -4.50
N ALA A 61 -8.57 -8.94 -3.39
CA ALA A 61 -7.37 -9.77 -3.34
C ALA A 61 -7.56 -11.06 -4.14
N ASP A 62 -6.60 -11.36 -5.00
CA ASP A 62 -6.47 -12.63 -5.70
C ASP A 62 -5.49 -13.52 -4.93
N LYS A 63 -5.99 -14.64 -4.40
CA LYS A 63 -5.17 -15.58 -3.62
C LYS A 63 -4.13 -16.33 -4.46
N THR A 64 -4.20 -16.23 -5.78
CA THR A 64 -3.40 -17.04 -6.71
C THR A 64 -2.22 -16.28 -7.31
N ASN A 65 -2.36 -14.97 -7.56
CA ASN A 65 -1.36 -14.18 -8.29
C ASN A 65 -0.83 -12.96 -7.52
N ASP A 66 -1.51 -12.53 -6.46
CA ASP A 66 -1.06 -11.38 -5.67
C ASP A 66 0.12 -11.78 -4.75
N VAL A 67 0.92 -10.79 -4.38
CA VAL A 67 1.90 -10.93 -3.29
C VAL A 67 1.13 -11.15 -1.99
N ASP A 68 1.27 -12.34 -1.42
CA ASP A 68 0.58 -12.67 -0.19
C ASP A 68 1.21 -12.02 1.05
N ASN A 69 0.47 -12.02 2.16
CA ASN A 69 0.92 -11.35 3.38
C ASN A 69 2.19 -11.96 3.98
N ILE A 70 2.45 -13.26 3.74
CA ILE A 70 3.68 -13.90 4.25
C ILE A 70 4.87 -13.32 3.49
N THR A 71 4.78 -13.32 2.17
CA THR A 71 5.81 -12.76 1.29
C THR A 71 6.00 -11.27 1.56
N TRP A 72 4.92 -10.50 1.59
CA TRP A 72 4.92 -9.07 1.91
C TRP A 72 5.69 -8.75 3.20
N ASN A 73 5.49 -9.53 4.27
CA ASN A 73 6.15 -9.34 5.55
C ASN A 73 7.62 -9.82 5.54
N ASP A 74 7.90 -10.94 4.89
CA ASP A 74 9.24 -11.53 4.83
C ASP A 74 10.27 -10.55 4.22
N ILE A 75 9.85 -9.83 3.18
CA ILE A 75 10.68 -8.90 2.43
C ILE A 75 10.45 -7.44 2.81
N SER A 76 9.74 -7.15 3.91
CA SER A 76 9.58 -5.79 4.45
C SER A 76 8.97 -4.80 3.45
N MET A 77 7.89 -5.21 2.78
CA MET A 77 7.22 -4.35 1.79
C MET A 77 6.46 -3.16 2.39
N GLU A 78 6.17 -3.17 3.69
CA GLU A 78 5.60 -1.98 4.36
C GLU A 78 6.59 -0.81 4.31
N GLU A 79 7.88 -1.07 4.56
CA GLU A 79 8.96 -0.09 4.46
C GLU A 79 9.12 0.43 3.03
N ILE A 80 9.03 -0.46 2.04
CA ILE A 80 9.06 -0.08 0.62
C ILE A 80 7.85 0.79 0.25
N PHE A 81 6.66 0.43 0.71
CA PHE A 81 5.47 1.23 0.51
C PHE A 81 5.62 2.63 1.12
N MET A 82 6.12 2.73 2.36
CA MET A 82 6.36 4.03 3.01
C MET A 82 7.33 4.90 2.21
N LEU A 83 8.36 4.28 1.62
CA LEU A 83 9.33 4.95 0.79
C LEU A 83 8.74 5.48 -0.53
N ILE A 84 7.79 4.74 -1.14
CA ILE A 84 7.13 5.14 -2.39
C ILE A 84 5.99 6.14 -2.14
N ASN A 85 5.30 6.05 -1.01
CA ASN A 85 4.04 6.73 -0.78
C ASN A 85 4.19 8.23 -0.50
N ASN A 86 4.13 9.03 -1.57
CA ASN A 86 4.00 10.50 -1.50
C ASN A 86 2.58 11.00 -1.87
N THR A 87 1.57 10.12 -1.78
CA THR A 87 0.21 10.40 -2.24
C THR A 87 -0.46 11.50 -1.40
N GLY A 88 -1.28 12.33 -2.04
CA GLY A 88 -2.02 13.43 -1.43
C GLY A 88 -3.47 13.11 -1.05
N SER A 89 -4.03 12.03 -1.58
CA SER A 89 -5.40 11.59 -1.29
C SER A 89 -5.47 10.22 -0.60
N ALA A 90 -6.53 9.96 0.17
CA ALA A 90 -6.75 8.64 0.76
C ALA A 90 -6.94 7.53 -0.29
N ILE A 91 -7.50 7.86 -1.46
CA ILE A 91 -7.68 6.90 -2.56
C ILE A 91 -6.34 6.53 -3.17
N GLY A 92 -5.47 7.51 -3.39
CA GLY A 92 -4.10 7.25 -3.87
C GLY A 92 -3.35 6.33 -2.93
N GLU A 93 -3.46 6.58 -1.62
CA GLU A 93 -2.76 5.80 -0.60
C GLU A 93 -3.20 4.33 -0.56
N GLU A 94 -4.52 4.10 -0.50
CA GLU A 94 -5.11 2.76 -0.50
C GLU A 94 -4.87 2.02 -1.83
N TYR A 95 -4.98 2.74 -2.96
CA TYR A 95 -4.74 2.14 -4.26
C TYR A 95 -3.28 1.80 -4.48
N LEU A 96 -2.33 2.65 -4.06
CA LEU A 96 -0.89 2.37 -4.14
C LEU A 96 -0.54 1.12 -3.32
N TYR A 97 -1.10 1.00 -2.11
CA TYR A 97 -0.92 -0.18 -1.28
C TYR A 97 -1.42 -1.44 -2.00
N ALA A 98 -2.61 -1.39 -2.60
CA ALA A 98 -3.15 -2.50 -3.40
C ALA A 98 -2.33 -2.78 -4.68
N LEU A 99 -1.83 -1.73 -5.35
CA LEU A 99 -1.04 -1.83 -6.57
C LEU A 99 0.25 -2.62 -6.32
N LEU A 100 0.92 -2.40 -5.19
CA LEU A 100 2.15 -3.12 -4.84
C LEU A 100 1.92 -4.59 -4.47
N HIS A 101 0.68 -4.99 -4.14
CA HIS A 101 0.34 -6.41 -3.96
C HIS A 101 -0.03 -7.09 -5.29
N LYS A 102 -0.50 -6.33 -6.28
CA LYS A 102 -1.09 -6.86 -7.51
C LYS A 102 -0.07 -6.89 -8.64
N LEU A 103 0.61 -8.03 -8.77
CA LEU A 103 1.52 -8.31 -9.89
C LEU A 103 0.75 -8.23 -11.22
N GLU A 104 1.29 -7.49 -12.19
CA GLU A 104 0.69 -7.32 -13.51
C GLU A 104 1.46 -8.13 -14.55
N PHE A 105 0.70 -8.97 -15.26
CA PHE A 105 1.20 -9.90 -16.28
C PHE A 105 0.90 -9.43 -17.70
N SER A 106 0.30 -8.24 -17.85
CA SER A 106 -0.02 -7.61 -19.13
C SER A 106 1.01 -6.54 -19.50
N GLU A 107 1.71 -6.77 -20.61
CA GLU A 107 2.65 -5.80 -21.19
C GLU A 107 1.96 -4.45 -21.48
N GLU A 108 0.72 -4.47 -22.00
CA GLU A 108 -0.05 -3.26 -22.32
C GLU A 108 -0.25 -2.37 -21.09
N LYS A 109 -0.66 -2.95 -19.96
CA LYS A 109 -0.89 -2.18 -18.74
C LYS A 109 0.41 -1.68 -18.11
N LEU A 110 1.49 -2.46 -18.16
CA LEU A 110 2.80 -2.01 -17.69
C LEU A 110 3.34 -0.86 -18.55
N LYS A 111 3.20 -0.95 -19.88
CA LYS A 111 3.53 0.15 -20.80
C LYS A 111 2.71 1.40 -20.53
N GLU A 112 1.43 1.26 -20.19
CA GLU A 112 0.60 2.42 -19.84
C GLU A 112 1.04 3.07 -18.52
N ARG A 113 1.37 2.27 -17.50
CA ARG A 113 1.97 2.79 -16.25
C ARG A 113 3.29 3.52 -16.56
N GLU A 114 4.13 2.94 -17.39
CA GLU A 114 5.40 3.54 -17.82
C GLU A 114 5.20 4.89 -18.51
N ARG A 115 4.27 4.93 -19.46
CA ARG A 115 3.88 6.16 -20.16
C ARG A 115 3.46 7.27 -19.19
N LEU A 116 2.62 6.93 -18.20
CA LEU A 116 2.17 7.88 -17.17
C LEU A 116 3.32 8.35 -16.29
N MET A 117 4.18 7.45 -15.82
CA MET A 117 5.32 7.79 -14.97
C MET A 117 6.31 8.72 -15.68
N ASN A 118 6.63 8.46 -16.95
CA ASN A 118 7.50 9.34 -17.75
C ASN A 118 6.85 10.70 -17.97
N PHE A 119 5.57 10.71 -18.34
CA PHE A 119 4.83 11.96 -18.49
C PHE A 119 4.88 12.83 -17.23
N PHE A 120 4.62 12.26 -16.05
CA PHE A 120 4.67 13.02 -14.79
C PHE A 120 6.08 13.43 -14.38
N SER A 121 7.10 12.63 -14.74
CA SER A 121 8.50 12.98 -14.50
C SER A 121 8.93 14.20 -15.32
N ASP A 122 8.57 14.20 -16.61
CA ASP A 122 9.00 15.21 -17.58
C ASP A 122 8.19 16.51 -17.52
N ASN A 123 6.94 16.44 -17.04
CA ASN A 123 6.00 17.57 -17.08
C ASN A 123 5.67 18.09 -15.67
N GLU A 124 6.62 18.78 -15.03
CA GLU A 124 6.46 19.32 -13.66
C GLU A 124 5.19 20.16 -13.47
N GLU A 125 4.89 21.09 -14.38
CA GLU A 125 3.74 22.00 -14.20
C GLU A 125 2.40 21.24 -14.23
N LYS A 126 2.25 20.29 -15.16
CA LYS A 126 1.05 19.45 -15.30
C LYS A 126 0.92 18.50 -14.12
N ARG A 127 2.03 17.84 -13.74
CA ARG A 127 2.12 16.98 -12.54
C ARG A 127 1.67 17.75 -11.30
N LEU A 128 2.24 18.92 -11.05
CA LEU A 128 1.96 19.73 -9.88
C LEU A 128 0.52 20.22 -9.82
N SER A 129 -0.04 20.60 -10.97
CA SER A 129 -1.45 20.98 -11.08
C SER A 129 -2.39 19.82 -10.71
N LEU A 130 -2.06 18.60 -11.14
CA LEU A 130 -2.79 17.38 -10.79
C LEU A 130 -2.61 17.03 -9.30
N GLN A 131 -1.39 17.02 -8.77
CA GLN A 131 -1.11 16.79 -7.34
C GLN A 131 -1.86 17.79 -6.45
N LEU A 132 -1.94 19.07 -6.85
CA LEU A 132 -2.72 20.08 -6.12
C LEU A 132 -4.22 19.81 -6.14
N ALA A 133 -4.75 19.16 -7.17
CA ALA A 133 -6.14 18.73 -7.22
C ALA A 133 -6.39 17.50 -6.32
N LEU A 134 -5.45 16.54 -6.33
CA LEU A 134 -5.49 15.32 -5.53
C LEU A 134 -5.38 15.63 -4.02
N TYR A 135 -4.41 16.47 -3.63
CA TYR A 135 -4.20 16.87 -2.24
C TYR A 135 -5.42 17.60 -1.63
N LYS A 136 -6.20 18.31 -2.45
CA LYS A 136 -7.46 18.95 -2.01
C LYS A 136 -8.56 17.95 -1.65
N MET A 137 -8.51 16.73 -2.17
CA MET A 137 -9.43 15.66 -1.78
C MET A 137 -9.15 15.24 -0.31
N GLY A 138 -7.86 15.22 0.05
CA GLY A 138 -7.35 15.00 1.39
C GLY A 138 -7.29 13.52 1.80
N LYS A 139 -6.62 13.26 2.92
CA LYS A 139 -6.57 11.95 3.57
C LYS A 139 -7.64 11.83 4.66
N ILE A 140 -8.11 10.60 4.93
CA ILE A 140 -8.90 10.28 6.12
C ILE A 140 -7.98 9.53 7.07
N ARG A 141 -7.90 9.99 8.33
CA ARG A 141 -7.05 9.34 9.33
C ARG A 141 -7.74 8.08 9.87
N ASN A 142 -6.97 6.99 9.97
CA ASN A 142 -7.30 5.74 10.67
C ASN A 142 -8.57 4.99 10.20
N VAL A 143 -9.16 5.37 9.07
CA VAL A 143 -10.34 4.68 8.54
C VAL A 143 -10.32 4.67 7.02
N SER A 144 -10.61 3.49 6.46
CA SER A 144 -10.52 3.27 5.04
C SER A 144 -11.70 3.90 4.30
N VAL A 145 -11.41 4.59 3.19
CA VAL A 145 -12.43 5.08 2.25
C VAL A 145 -13.26 3.91 1.74
N HIS A 146 -12.62 2.79 1.42
CA HIS A 146 -13.31 1.59 0.99
C HIS A 146 -14.21 0.98 2.09
N GLU A 147 -13.74 0.88 3.33
CA GLU A 147 -14.59 0.43 4.44
C GLU A 147 -15.80 1.34 4.62
N TYR A 148 -15.62 2.65 4.50
CA TYR A 148 -16.72 3.59 4.59
C TYR A 148 -17.76 3.41 3.47
N ILE A 149 -17.30 3.17 2.23
CA ILE A 149 -18.14 2.83 1.09
C ILE A 149 -18.94 1.54 1.38
N ASN A 150 -18.30 0.50 1.94
CA ASN A 150 -18.99 -0.75 2.28
C ASN A 150 -19.94 -0.60 3.48
N ARG A 151 -19.61 0.23 4.48
CA ARG A 151 -20.51 0.52 5.61
C ARG A 151 -21.76 1.26 5.14
N LEU A 152 -21.64 2.19 4.18
CA LEU A 152 -22.79 2.84 3.55
C LEU A 152 -23.72 1.82 2.85
N GLU A 153 -23.17 0.76 2.26
CA GLU A 153 -23.95 -0.29 1.61
C GLU A 153 -24.88 -1.03 2.59
N GLY A 154 -24.38 -1.32 3.80
CA GLY A 154 -25.12 -2.02 4.85
C GLY A 154 -26.29 -1.23 5.45
N LEU A 155 -26.41 0.08 5.18
CA LEU A 155 -27.51 0.89 5.70
C LEU A 155 -28.82 0.65 4.95
N GLU A 156 -29.89 0.30 5.66
CA GLU A 156 -31.22 0.26 5.04
C GLU A 156 -31.63 1.64 4.51
N THR A 157 -32.05 1.67 3.24
CA THR A 157 -32.63 2.86 2.63
C THR A 157 -34.01 3.09 3.24
N LYS A 158 -34.20 4.23 3.91
CA LYS A 158 -35.51 4.60 4.46
C LYS A 158 -36.25 5.53 3.52
N SER A 159 -37.58 5.39 3.51
CA SER A 159 -38.45 6.35 2.85
C SER A 159 -38.25 7.75 3.44
N THR A 160 -38.12 8.76 2.58
CA THR A 160 -38.00 10.16 2.99
C THR A 160 -39.35 10.80 3.36
N TRP A 161 -40.46 10.13 3.01
CA TRP A 161 -41.82 10.63 3.24
C TRP A 161 -42.17 10.96 4.70
N PRO A 162 -41.80 10.16 5.71
CA PRO A 162 -42.07 10.52 7.11
C PRO A 162 -41.44 11.86 7.50
N HIS A 163 -40.23 12.16 7.01
CA HIS A 163 -39.56 13.43 7.26
C HIS A 163 -40.25 14.61 6.56
N ILE A 164 -40.71 14.39 5.32
CA ILE A 164 -41.48 15.40 4.56
C ILE A 164 -42.81 15.69 5.24
N LEU A 165 -43.55 14.65 5.68
CA LEU A 165 -44.82 14.79 6.38
C LEU A 165 -44.67 15.55 7.71
N MET A 166 -43.58 15.33 8.44
CA MET A 166 -43.28 16.09 9.66
C MET A 166 -43.02 17.58 9.38
N GLY A 167 -42.35 17.90 8.27
CA GLY A 167 -42.17 19.28 7.81
C GLY A 167 -43.49 19.94 7.39
N ILE A 168 -44.32 19.24 6.63
CA ILE A 168 -45.66 19.71 6.22
C ILE A 168 -46.54 19.92 7.45
N GLY A 169 -46.51 19.00 8.42
CA GLY A 169 -47.25 19.11 9.68
C GLY A 169 -46.90 20.35 10.48
N LEU A 170 -45.62 20.73 10.53
CA LEU A 170 -45.17 21.97 11.18
C LEU A 170 -45.67 23.23 10.45
N VAL A 171 -45.64 23.24 9.11
CA VAL A 171 -46.19 24.38 8.34
C VAL A 171 -47.70 24.49 8.53
N ALA A 172 -48.40 23.35 8.53
CA ALA A 172 -49.84 23.31 8.76
C ALA A 172 -50.22 23.79 10.17
N SER A 173 -49.45 23.41 11.21
CA SER A 173 -49.70 23.88 12.58
C SER A 173 -49.48 25.39 12.71
N LEU A 174 -48.47 25.94 12.04
CA LEU A 174 -48.22 27.38 11.97
C LEU A 174 -49.34 28.12 11.25
N ALA A 175 -49.81 27.60 10.12
CA ALA A 175 -50.94 28.18 9.38
C ALA A 175 -52.23 28.19 10.21
N LEU A 176 -52.44 27.16 11.04
CA LEU A 176 -53.63 27.06 11.90
C LEU A 176 -53.71 28.17 12.96
N ILE A 177 -52.59 28.80 13.33
CA ILE A 177 -52.58 29.93 14.28
C ILE A 177 -53.43 31.08 13.76
N ALA A 178 -53.48 31.30 12.44
CA ALA A 178 -54.29 32.35 11.82
C ALA A 178 -55.81 32.09 11.94
N VAL A 179 -56.22 30.84 12.14
CA VAL A 179 -57.63 30.43 12.26
C VAL A 179 -58.02 30.23 13.73
N SER A 180 -57.15 29.60 14.51
CA SER A 180 -57.34 29.32 15.94
C SER A 180 -55.99 29.43 16.67
N PRO A 181 -55.69 30.58 17.30
CA PRO A 181 -54.40 30.82 17.94
C PRO A 181 -54.05 29.81 19.03
N ALA A 182 -55.03 29.42 19.86
CA ALA A 182 -54.80 28.48 20.97
C ALA A 182 -54.46 27.07 20.46
N VAL A 183 -55.24 26.54 19.50
CA VAL A 183 -55.03 25.19 18.96
C VAL A 183 -53.77 25.14 18.09
N GLY A 184 -53.56 26.14 17.22
CA GLY A 184 -52.37 26.25 16.38
C GLY A 184 -51.08 26.39 17.20
N GLY A 185 -51.11 27.17 18.29
CA GLY A 185 -49.97 27.35 19.19
C GLY A 185 -49.56 26.05 19.87
N VAL A 186 -50.51 25.33 20.48
CA VAL A 186 -50.24 24.03 21.15
C VAL A 186 -49.72 23.00 20.16
N LEU A 187 -50.37 22.86 19.00
CA LEU A 187 -49.93 21.91 17.96
C LEU A 187 -48.53 22.23 17.44
N THR A 188 -48.20 23.52 17.29
CA THR A 188 -46.87 23.93 16.84
C THR A 188 -45.79 23.54 17.86
N VAL A 189 -46.01 23.78 19.16
CA VAL A 189 -45.06 23.36 20.20
C VAL A 189 -44.87 21.83 20.21
N LEU A 190 -45.95 21.07 20.06
CA LEU A 190 -45.89 19.61 19.96
C LEU A 190 -45.11 19.14 18.71
N MET A 191 -45.34 19.78 17.55
CA MET A 191 -44.63 19.46 16.31
C MET A 191 -43.14 19.81 16.41
N LEU A 192 -42.79 20.96 16.99
CA LEU A 192 -41.39 21.34 17.22
C LEU A 192 -40.68 20.30 18.12
N GLY A 193 -41.32 19.88 19.21
CA GLY A 193 -40.79 18.87 20.12
C GLY A 193 -40.62 17.50 19.44
N ASN A 194 -41.66 17.03 18.73
CA ASN A 194 -41.61 15.77 17.99
C ASN A 194 -40.54 15.78 16.89
N ASN A 195 -40.50 16.82 16.05
CA ASN A 195 -39.51 16.92 14.97
C ASN A 195 -38.09 16.93 15.56
N THR A 196 -37.84 17.74 16.58
CA THR A 196 -36.53 17.78 17.25
C THR A 196 -36.14 16.42 17.83
N TYR A 197 -37.05 15.72 18.51
CA TYR A 197 -36.80 14.39 19.05
C TYR A 197 -36.47 13.37 17.97
N GLN A 198 -37.28 13.31 16.90
CA GLN A 198 -37.09 12.38 15.80
C GLN A 198 -35.80 12.67 15.03
N TYR A 199 -35.45 13.95 14.87
CA TYR A 199 -34.20 14.38 14.25
C TYR A 199 -32.99 13.78 14.96
N TYR A 200 -32.84 14.03 16.27
CA TYR A 200 -31.69 13.55 17.02
C TYR A 200 -31.64 12.02 17.10
N ARG A 201 -32.80 11.36 17.20
CA ARG A 201 -32.90 9.90 17.20
C ARG A 201 -32.38 9.27 15.90
N GLU A 202 -32.68 9.87 14.76
CA GLU A 202 -32.19 9.37 13.46
C GLU A 202 -30.77 9.84 13.17
N LYS A 203 -30.43 11.10 13.47
CA LYS A 203 -29.08 11.65 13.27
C LYS A 203 -28.01 10.86 14.00
N ALA A 204 -28.26 10.45 15.25
CA ALA A 204 -27.34 9.63 16.04
C ALA A 204 -26.98 8.29 15.36
N LYS A 205 -27.87 7.75 14.51
CA LYS A 205 -27.61 6.49 13.79
C LYS A 205 -26.75 6.68 12.55
N ILE A 206 -26.75 7.88 11.97
CA ILE A 206 -26.17 8.15 10.65
C ILE A 206 -25.01 9.15 10.65
N GLU A 207 -24.65 9.73 11.80
CA GLU A 207 -23.64 10.78 11.93
C GLU A 207 -22.27 10.40 11.33
N LEU A 208 -21.79 9.18 11.58
CA LEU A 208 -20.52 8.68 11.05
C LEU A 208 -20.49 8.69 9.50
N TYR A 209 -21.65 8.61 8.85
CA TYR A 209 -21.77 8.54 7.38
C TYR A 209 -21.78 9.91 6.72
N PHE A 210 -22.05 10.99 7.47
CA PHE A 210 -21.97 12.37 6.96
C PHE A 210 -20.53 12.70 6.54
N THR A 211 -19.54 12.21 7.30
CA THR A 211 -18.12 12.33 6.98
C THR A 211 -17.80 11.68 5.62
N VAL A 212 -18.41 10.53 5.32
CA VAL A 212 -18.23 9.82 4.06
C VAL A 212 -18.86 10.58 2.90
N CYS A 213 -20.11 11.03 3.07
CA CYS A 213 -20.77 11.87 2.08
C CYS A 213 -19.95 13.14 1.80
N ALA A 214 -19.39 13.77 2.83
CA ALA A 214 -18.51 14.91 2.69
C ALA A 214 -17.21 14.57 1.95
N TYR A 215 -16.62 13.41 2.21
CA TYR A 215 -15.46 12.93 1.47
C TYR A 215 -15.79 12.68 -0.02
N ILE A 216 -16.87 11.97 -0.33
CA ILE A 216 -17.31 11.72 -1.71
C ILE A 216 -17.58 13.04 -2.45
N VAL A 217 -18.14 14.05 -1.78
CA VAL A 217 -18.29 15.39 -2.37
C VAL A 217 -16.94 16.02 -2.68
N ARG A 218 -15.98 16.00 -1.73
CA ARG A 218 -14.61 16.51 -1.99
C ARG A 218 -13.91 15.76 -3.12
N LEU A 219 -14.11 14.45 -3.20
CA LEU A 219 -13.62 13.61 -4.30
C LEU A 219 -14.17 14.08 -5.65
N LEU A 220 -15.48 14.22 -5.77
CA LEU A 220 -16.14 14.65 -7.01
C LEU A 220 -15.79 16.10 -7.40
N ASP A 221 -15.54 16.97 -6.42
CA ASP A 221 -15.00 18.33 -6.64
C ASP A 221 -13.53 18.30 -7.08
N GLY A 222 -12.75 17.37 -6.56
CA GLY A 222 -11.40 17.09 -7.03
C GLY A 222 -11.42 16.61 -8.48
N VAL A 223 -12.29 15.66 -8.84
CA VAL A 223 -12.52 15.18 -10.21
C VAL A 223 -12.85 16.35 -11.15
N ASN A 224 -13.73 17.26 -10.74
CA ASN A 224 -14.02 18.48 -11.50
C ASN A 224 -12.77 19.33 -11.76
N THR A 225 -11.92 19.45 -10.75
CA THR A 225 -10.70 20.23 -10.86
C THR A 225 -9.75 19.57 -11.86
N ILE A 226 -9.60 18.24 -11.79
CA ILE A 226 -8.78 17.44 -12.73
C ILE A 226 -9.28 17.59 -14.16
N ILE A 227 -10.58 17.42 -14.41
CA ILE A 227 -11.17 17.55 -15.75
C ILE A 227 -10.89 18.94 -16.33
N LYS A 228 -10.95 20.00 -15.52
CA LYS A 228 -10.69 21.38 -15.96
C LYS A 228 -9.23 21.65 -16.32
N LEU A 229 -8.29 20.81 -15.90
CA LEU A 229 -6.88 20.95 -16.28
C LEU A 229 -6.66 20.69 -17.77
N ASN A 230 -7.56 19.96 -18.44
CA ASN A 230 -7.52 19.67 -19.88
C ASN A 230 -6.14 19.16 -20.35
N ILE A 231 -5.55 18.22 -19.61
CA ILE A 231 -4.24 17.64 -19.92
C ILE A 231 -4.42 16.59 -21.02
N PRO A 232 -3.85 16.77 -22.24
CA PRO A 232 -4.03 15.83 -23.35
C PRO A 232 -3.54 14.41 -23.05
N GLU A 233 -2.44 14.26 -22.33
CA GLU A 233 -1.79 12.98 -22.08
C GLU A 233 -2.59 12.06 -21.14
N ILE A 234 -3.59 12.59 -20.44
CA ILE A 234 -4.51 11.83 -19.59
C ILE A 234 -5.97 12.00 -20.04
N SER A 235 -6.20 12.38 -21.31
CA SER A 235 -7.53 12.70 -21.82
C SER A 235 -8.50 11.52 -21.68
N GLU A 236 -8.05 10.29 -21.88
CA GLU A 236 -8.85 9.08 -21.72
C GLU A 236 -9.35 8.92 -20.28
N TYR A 237 -8.46 9.07 -19.30
CA TYR A 237 -8.81 9.06 -17.88
C TYR A 237 -9.80 10.17 -17.53
N THR A 238 -9.56 11.39 -18.02
CA THR A 238 -10.48 12.51 -17.77
C THR A 238 -11.85 12.34 -18.45
N ALA A 239 -11.91 11.68 -19.61
CA ALA A 239 -13.15 11.34 -20.28
C ALA A 239 -13.96 10.31 -19.48
N THR A 240 -13.30 9.27 -18.98
CA THR A 240 -13.89 8.28 -18.07
C THR A 240 -14.42 8.96 -16.81
N LEU A 241 -13.61 9.80 -16.16
CA LEU A 241 -14.01 10.57 -14.98
C LEU A 241 -15.20 11.50 -15.25
N LYS A 242 -15.24 12.13 -16.43
CA LYS A 242 -16.35 13.02 -16.81
C LYS A 242 -17.65 12.23 -16.91
N LYS A 243 -17.63 11.09 -17.62
CA LYS A 243 -18.80 10.21 -17.80
C LYS A 243 -19.33 9.70 -16.45
N THR A 244 -18.45 9.16 -15.60
CA THR A 244 -18.86 8.60 -14.31
C THR A 244 -19.36 9.68 -13.34
N LYS A 245 -18.75 10.85 -13.35
CA LYS A 245 -19.15 11.98 -12.49
C LYS A 245 -20.55 12.53 -12.83
N GLU A 246 -20.96 12.55 -14.10
CA GLU A 246 -22.29 13.04 -14.51
C GLU A 246 -23.44 12.32 -13.82
N VAL A 247 -23.24 11.04 -13.48
CA VAL A 247 -24.19 10.23 -12.72
C VAL A 247 -24.40 10.76 -11.29
N PHE A 248 -23.38 11.38 -10.69
CA PHE A 248 -23.39 11.93 -9.34
C PHE A 248 -23.86 13.40 -9.25
N LEU A 249 -24.44 13.98 -10.31
CA LEU A 249 -24.98 15.35 -10.25
C LEU A 249 -26.08 15.51 -9.19
N LYS A 250 -26.95 14.50 -9.02
CA LYS A 250 -27.98 14.50 -7.97
C LYS A 250 -27.36 14.39 -6.57
N PHE A 251 -26.28 13.63 -6.44
CA PHE A 251 -25.53 13.46 -5.19
C PHE A 251 -24.96 14.80 -4.72
N THR A 252 -24.23 15.49 -5.60
CA THR A 252 -23.54 16.76 -5.31
C THR A 252 -24.49 17.96 -5.18
N LYS A 253 -25.63 17.98 -5.88
CA LYS A 253 -26.58 19.10 -5.81
C LYS A 253 -27.07 19.33 -4.38
N ARG A 254 -26.82 20.53 -3.84
CA ARG A 254 -27.16 20.93 -2.45
C ARG A 254 -26.52 20.02 -1.38
N SER A 255 -25.35 19.45 -1.67
CA SER A 255 -24.61 18.62 -0.70
C SER A 255 -24.22 19.38 0.58
N PHE A 256 -24.06 20.71 0.50
CA PHE A 256 -23.77 21.58 1.66
C PHE A 256 -24.78 21.45 2.81
N LEU A 257 -25.98 20.91 2.56
CA LEU A 257 -26.98 20.62 3.59
C LEU A 257 -26.53 19.48 4.53
N VAL A 258 -25.75 18.53 4.00
CA VAL A 258 -25.22 17.36 4.71
C VAL A 258 -23.75 17.58 5.07
N THR A 259 -22.98 18.25 4.21
CA THR A 259 -21.56 18.51 4.43
C THR A 259 -21.40 19.79 5.25
N THR A 260 -21.46 19.69 6.57
CA THR A 260 -21.06 20.79 7.45
C THR A 260 -19.57 21.06 7.27
N LYS A 261 -19.19 22.30 6.93
CA LYS A 261 -17.80 22.72 7.02
C LYS A 261 -17.50 22.96 8.50
N SER A 262 -16.45 22.35 9.02
CA SER A 262 -16.06 22.55 10.41
C SER A 262 -15.69 24.02 10.67
N ALA A 263 -16.30 24.57 11.72
CA ALA A 263 -15.83 25.68 12.54
C ALA A 263 -15.56 27.03 11.82
N GLY A 264 -16.63 27.69 11.40
CA GLY A 264 -16.68 29.15 11.37
C GLY A 264 -18.08 29.55 11.77
N GLY A 265 -18.27 30.06 12.99
CA GLY A 265 -19.56 30.42 13.59
C GLY A 265 -20.30 31.55 12.87
N ASP A 266 -20.62 31.33 11.60
CA ASP A 266 -21.38 32.22 10.77
C ASP A 266 -22.85 32.13 11.21
N LEU A 267 -23.48 33.27 11.46
CA LEU A 267 -24.86 33.32 11.95
C LEU A 267 -25.84 32.61 11.00
N SER A 268 -25.50 32.54 9.71
CA SER A 268 -26.25 31.78 8.72
C SER A 268 -26.20 30.27 8.93
N GLU A 269 -25.10 29.71 9.46
CA GLU A 269 -24.99 28.27 9.72
C GLU A 269 -25.86 27.85 10.89
N ILE A 270 -25.88 28.65 11.97
CA ILE A 270 -26.75 28.43 13.13
C ILE A 270 -28.22 28.43 12.69
N PHE A 271 -28.61 29.42 11.89
CA PHE A 271 -29.97 29.50 11.35
C PHE A 271 -30.32 28.31 10.45
N LEU A 272 -29.40 27.91 9.56
CA LEU A 272 -29.57 26.72 8.72
C LEU A 272 -29.69 25.44 9.54
N ASP A 273 -28.97 25.31 10.65
CA ASP A 273 -29.04 24.14 11.52
C ASP A 273 -30.40 24.02 12.22
N TYR A 274 -31.00 25.14 12.64
CA TYR A 274 -32.39 25.12 13.12
C TYR A 274 -33.35 24.67 12.01
N ILE A 275 -33.20 25.15 10.79
CA ILE A 275 -34.04 24.69 9.66
C ILE A 275 -33.84 23.19 9.42
N LYS A 276 -32.59 22.69 9.46
CA LYS A 276 -32.30 21.25 9.30
C LYS A 276 -32.97 20.41 10.39
N ILE A 277 -32.92 20.84 11.65
CA ILE A 277 -33.55 20.15 12.77
C ILE A 277 -35.07 20.13 12.61
N LEU A 278 -35.68 21.26 12.28
CA LEU A 278 -37.15 21.38 12.24
C LEU A 278 -37.78 20.70 11.03
N PHE A 279 -37.09 20.69 9.89
CA PHE A 279 -37.60 20.17 8.62
C PHE A 279 -36.87 18.92 8.11
N HIS A 280 -35.90 18.40 8.87
CA HIS A 280 -35.13 17.19 8.55
C HIS A 280 -34.44 17.22 7.17
N ILE A 281 -34.07 18.42 6.69
CA ILE A 281 -33.62 18.62 5.30
C ILE A 281 -32.33 17.85 4.98
N ASP A 282 -31.40 17.85 5.92
CA ASP A 282 -30.15 17.10 5.86
C ASP A 282 -30.38 15.58 5.89
N LEU A 283 -31.33 15.09 6.70
CA LEU A 283 -31.71 13.66 6.71
C LEU A 283 -32.31 13.24 5.36
N ILE A 284 -33.25 14.03 4.82
CA ILE A 284 -33.85 13.78 3.50
C ILE A 284 -32.77 13.77 2.42
N LYS A 285 -31.86 14.75 2.46
CA LYS A 285 -30.76 14.84 1.51
C LYS A 285 -29.78 13.67 1.66
N PHE A 286 -29.49 13.24 2.89
CA PHE A 286 -28.63 12.10 3.17
C PHE A 286 -29.18 10.80 2.54
N TYR A 287 -30.46 10.47 2.75
CA TYR A 287 -31.04 9.27 2.15
C TYR A 287 -31.08 9.35 0.62
N SER A 288 -31.35 10.53 0.05
CA SER A 288 -31.23 10.72 -1.41
C SER A 288 -29.80 10.53 -1.92
N MET A 289 -28.79 10.94 -1.16
CA MET A 289 -27.38 10.69 -1.46
C MET A 289 -27.06 9.20 -1.34
N LEU A 290 -27.56 8.51 -0.32
CA LEU A 290 -27.39 7.08 -0.10
C LEU A 290 -27.99 6.26 -1.26
N ASP A 291 -29.20 6.58 -1.70
CA ASP A 291 -29.84 5.90 -2.84
C ASP A 291 -29.03 6.08 -4.12
N CYS A 292 -28.58 7.31 -4.38
CA CYS A 292 -27.74 7.61 -5.53
C CYS A 292 -26.38 6.90 -5.45
N PHE A 293 -25.77 6.80 -4.27
CA PHE A 293 -24.54 6.06 -4.05
C PHE A 293 -24.73 4.56 -4.34
N LYS A 294 -25.77 3.94 -3.77
CA LYS A 294 -26.06 2.52 -3.95
C LYS A 294 -26.33 2.17 -5.41
N ALA A 295 -27.08 3.00 -6.12
CA ALA A 295 -27.39 2.80 -7.53
C ALA A 295 -26.16 2.88 -8.45
N ASN A 296 -25.13 3.64 -8.07
CA ASN A 296 -24.00 4.00 -8.94
C ASN A 296 -22.64 3.60 -8.36
N ARG A 297 -22.60 2.53 -7.54
CA ARG A 297 -21.38 2.04 -6.88
C ARG A 297 -20.27 1.72 -7.88
N LYS A 298 -20.62 1.11 -9.02
CA LYS A 298 -19.64 0.75 -10.07
C LYS A 298 -18.93 1.99 -10.60
N ASP A 299 -19.66 3.07 -10.86
CA ASP A 299 -19.08 4.34 -11.33
C ASP A 299 -18.16 4.96 -10.28
N LEU A 300 -18.47 4.84 -8.98
CA LEU A 300 -17.58 5.29 -7.92
C LEU A 300 -16.28 4.47 -7.87
N ASN A 301 -16.35 3.15 -8.03
CA ASN A 301 -15.16 2.31 -8.12
C ASN A 301 -14.30 2.68 -9.32
N THR A 302 -14.91 2.99 -10.48
CA THR A 302 -14.17 3.48 -11.64
C THR A 302 -13.47 4.82 -11.35
N ILE A 303 -14.12 5.75 -10.64
CA ILE A 303 -13.47 7.00 -10.19
C ILE A 303 -12.28 6.68 -9.26
N TYR A 304 -12.49 5.77 -8.32
CA TYR A 304 -11.49 5.33 -7.35
C TYR A 304 -10.26 4.76 -8.06
N GLU A 305 -10.45 3.78 -8.96
CA GLU A 305 -9.37 3.13 -9.71
C GLU A 305 -8.64 4.11 -10.63
N THR A 306 -9.39 5.00 -11.31
CA THR A 306 -8.80 5.99 -12.22
C THR A 306 -7.92 6.98 -11.48
N ILE A 307 -8.39 7.52 -10.35
CA ILE A 307 -7.61 8.44 -9.52
C ILE A 307 -6.43 7.72 -8.88
N GLY A 308 -6.69 6.55 -8.30
CA GLY A 308 -5.69 5.74 -7.63
C GLY A 308 -4.53 5.38 -8.55
N LEU A 309 -4.81 4.98 -9.79
CA LEU A 309 -3.79 4.69 -10.79
C LEU A 309 -2.95 5.92 -11.13
N MET A 310 -3.59 7.05 -11.46
CA MET A 310 -2.86 8.28 -11.81
C MET A 310 -1.97 8.74 -10.64
N GLU A 311 -2.49 8.75 -9.42
CA GLU A 311 -1.75 9.18 -8.24
C GLU A 311 -0.63 8.20 -7.87
N SER A 312 -0.85 6.89 -8.01
CA SER A 312 0.21 5.88 -7.80
C SER A 312 1.33 6.00 -8.83
N CYS A 313 1.03 6.35 -10.08
CA CYS A 313 2.05 6.61 -11.09
C CYS A 313 2.86 7.88 -10.77
N ILE A 314 2.24 8.92 -10.20
CA ILE A 314 2.96 10.10 -9.69
C ILE A 314 3.91 9.69 -8.54
N ALA A 315 3.43 8.84 -7.64
CA ALA A 315 4.23 8.34 -6.52
C ALA A 315 5.42 7.51 -6.98
N ALA A 316 5.20 6.55 -7.88
CA ALA A 316 6.26 5.76 -8.48
C ALA A 316 7.27 6.61 -9.28
N ALA A 317 6.82 7.64 -9.99
CA ALA A 317 7.71 8.58 -10.68
C ALA A 317 8.58 9.40 -9.71
N SER A 318 8.02 9.82 -8.56
CA SER A 318 8.81 10.46 -7.50
C SER A 318 9.81 9.50 -6.88
N PHE A 319 9.41 8.25 -6.66
CA PHE A 319 10.30 7.20 -6.15
C PHE A 319 11.49 6.98 -7.09
N ARG A 320 11.26 6.90 -8.41
CA ARG A 320 12.33 6.85 -9.42
C ARG A 320 13.30 8.03 -9.31
N LYS A 321 12.78 9.24 -9.09
CA LYS A 321 13.61 10.44 -8.93
C LYS A 321 14.46 10.43 -7.66
N MET A 322 13.99 9.77 -6.61
CA MET A 322 14.68 9.61 -5.33
C MET A 322 15.81 8.59 -5.39
N MET A 323 15.67 7.56 -6.23
CA MET A 323 16.63 6.47 -6.35
C MET A 323 17.87 6.88 -7.16
N PRO A 324 19.08 6.36 -6.83
CA PRO A 324 20.31 6.66 -7.58
C PRO A 324 20.22 6.35 -9.08
N PHE A 325 19.69 5.18 -9.45
CA PHE A 325 19.43 4.80 -10.83
C PHE A 325 18.35 3.73 -10.89
N TYR A 326 17.66 3.62 -12.01
CA TYR A 326 16.68 2.56 -12.21
C TYR A 326 16.66 2.19 -13.68
N THR A 327 16.05 1.05 -13.98
CA THR A 327 15.78 0.60 -15.33
C THR A 327 14.30 0.22 -15.47
N ILE A 328 13.83 0.28 -16.71
CA ILE A 328 12.52 -0.22 -17.08
C ILE A 328 12.70 -1.72 -17.38
N PRO A 329 12.00 -2.62 -16.67
CA PRO A 329 12.21 -4.05 -16.83
C PRO A 329 11.70 -4.54 -18.19
N ASP A 330 12.48 -5.43 -18.82
CA ASP A 330 12.12 -6.17 -20.01
C ASP A 330 11.51 -7.53 -19.59
N LEU A 331 10.19 -7.61 -19.60
CA LEU A 331 9.45 -8.77 -19.11
C LEU A 331 8.82 -9.54 -20.26
N THR A 332 8.94 -10.86 -20.23
CA THR A 332 8.34 -11.74 -21.24
C THR A 332 7.54 -12.88 -20.63
N GLY A 333 6.46 -13.27 -21.31
CA GLY A 333 5.68 -14.48 -21.02
C GLY A 333 6.09 -15.68 -21.88
N GLU A 334 7.09 -15.53 -22.75
CA GLU A 334 7.52 -16.55 -23.70
C GLU A 334 8.81 -17.25 -23.24
N GLY A 335 8.91 -18.55 -23.52
CA GLY A 335 10.09 -19.35 -23.18
C GLY A 335 10.01 -19.99 -21.79
N GLY A 336 11.14 -20.58 -21.36
CA GLY A 336 11.30 -21.10 -20.01
C GLY A 336 11.56 -19.97 -19.00
N PRO A 337 11.41 -20.23 -17.70
CA PRO A 337 11.62 -19.21 -16.69
C PRO A 337 13.09 -18.76 -16.62
N PHE A 338 13.33 -17.46 -16.58
CA PHE A 338 14.67 -16.89 -16.44
C PHE A 338 14.67 -15.56 -15.69
N LEU A 339 15.82 -15.21 -15.12
CA LEU A 339 16.10 -13.94 -14.47
C LEU A 339 17.52 -13.49 -14.80
N GLU A 340 17.64 -12.34 -15.44
CA GLU A 340 18.90 -11.65 -15.73
C GLU A 340 18.84 -10.23 -15.17
N VAL A 341 19.70 -9.95 -14.20
CA VAL A 341 19.79 -8.62 -13.59
C VAL A 341 21.23 -8.20 -13.36
N GLU A 342 21.52 -6.94 -13.66
CA GLU A 342 22.84 -6.32 -13.52
C GLU A 342 22.78 -5.19 -12.48
N ASP A 343 23.80 -5.13 -11.60
CA ASP A 343 23.97 -4.08 -10.59
C ASP A 343 22.71 -3.82 -9.73
N ILE A 344 22.03 -4.89 -9.30
CA ILE A 344 20.83 -4.78 -8.47
C ILE A 344 21.17 -4.26 -7.08
N TYR A 345 20.27 -3.46 -6.52
CA TYR A 345 20.38 -2.96 -5.17
C TYR A 345 19.03 -2.82 -4.44
N HIS A 346 19.10 -2.73 -3.11
CA HIS A 346 17.94 -2.58 -2.24
C HIS A 346 17.67 -1.11 -1.95
N PRO A 347 16.42 -0.62 -2.08
CA PRO A 347 16.11 0.81 -1.90
C PRO A 347 16.30 1.34 -0.47
N MET A 348 16.23 0.45 0.53
CA MET A 348 16.42 0.80 1.94
C MET A 348 17.89 0.84 2.40
N ILE A 349 18.85 0.56 1.51
CA ILE A 349 20.28 0.57 1.84
C ILE A 349 20.90 1.81 1.19
N GLU A 350 21.53 2.67 1.99
CA GLU A 350 22.09 3.95 1.55
C GLU A 350 23.31 3.79 0.64
N GLU A 351 24.24 2.89 1.02
CA GLU A 351 25.44 2.57 0.25
C GLU A 351 25.47 1.06 -0.10
N PRO A 352 24.62 0.61 -1.04
CA PRO A 352 24.49 -0.80 -1.34
C PRO A 352 25.67 -1.30 -2.17
N VAL A 353 26.16 -2.50 -1.86
CA VAL A 353 27.04 -3.24 -2.75
C VAL A 353 26.20 -3.86 -3.87
N LEU A 354 26.38 -3.34 -5.08
CA LEU A 354 25.66 -3.79 -6.27
C LEU A 354 26.03 -5.23 -6.63
N ASN A 355 25.06 -6.05 -7.02
CA ASN A 355 25.28 -7.44 -7.39
C ASN A 355 24.58 -7.78 -8.71
N SER A 356 25.10 -8.76 -9.44
CA SER A 356 24.51 -9.20 -10.72
C SER A 356 24.29 -10.71 -10.69
N ILE A 357 23.22 -11.17 -11.36
CA ILE A 357 22.98 -12.60 -11.54
C ILE A 357 22.18 -12.87 -12.82
N HIS A 358 22.65 -13.86 -13.58
CA HIS A 358 21.95 -14.42 -14.74
C HIS A 358 21.70 -15.91 -14.50
N THR A 359 20.43 -16.31 -14.54
CA THR A 359 20.07 -17.71 -14.31
C THR A 359 18.76 -18.08 -14.99
N ASN A 360 18.74 -19.30 -15.54
CA ASN A 360 17.52 -20.01 -15.96
C ASN A 360 17.19 -21.16 -14.97
N ASP A 361 18.12 -21.45 -14.06
CA ASP A 361 18.01 -22.52 -13.07
C ASP A 361 17.75 -21.93 -11.69
N SER A 362 17.41 -22.80 -10.75
CA SER A 362 17.38 -22.45 -9.33
C SER A 362 18.80 -22.21 -8.79
N VAL A 363 18.92 -21.43 -7.71
CA VAL A 363 20.18 -20.92 -7.18
C VAL A 363 20.33 -21.24 -5.70
N LEU A 364 21.45 -21.87 -5.33
CA LEU A 364 21.85 -22.10 -3.94
C LEU A 364 22.87 -21.04 -3.52
N ILE A 365 22.60 -20.34 -2.43
CA ILE A 365 23.46 -19.28 -1.89
C ILE A 365 24.04 -19.72 -0.55
N THR A 366 25.36 -19.80 -0.47
CA THR A 366 26.09 -20.14 0.76
C THR A 366 26.93 -18.97 1.28
N GLY A 367 27.41 -19.08 2.51
CA GLY A 367 28.21 -18.02 3.16
C GLY A 367 27.89 -17.90 4.65
N SER A 368 28.72 -17.20 5.40
CA SER A 368 28.54 -17.01 6.84
C SER A 368 27.26 -16.22 7.17
N ASN A 369 26.87 -16.22 8.45
CA ASN A 369 25.88 -15.25 8.91
C ASN A 369 26.44 -13.84 8.75
N ALA A 370 25.54 -12.87 8.54
CA ALA A 370 25.85 -11.47 8.25
C ALA A 370 26.62 -11.19 6.94
N SER A 371 26.86 -12.19 6.08
CA SER A 371 27.56 -12.00 4.80
C SER A 371 26.72 -11.36 3.69
N GLY A 372 25.44 -11.06 3.95
CA GLY A 372 24.53 -10.43 2.98
C GLY A 372 23.59 -11.36 2.22
N LYS A 373 23.58 -12.69 2.51
CA LYS A 373 22.69 -13.67 1.83
C LYS A 373 21.23 -13.22 1.83
N SER A 374 20.63 -13.05 3.01
CA SER A 374 19.24 -12.66 3.20
C SER A 374 18.93 -11.30 2.57
N THR A 375 19.86 -10.36 2.66
CA THR A 375 19.73 -9.04 2.03
C THR A 375 19.63 -9.16 0.51
N PHE A 376 20.47 -9.99 -0.11
CA PHE A 376 20.46 -10.18 -1.56
C PHE A 376 19.17 -10.84 -2.06
N ILE A 377 18.69 -11.90 -1.39
CA ILE A 377 17.41 -12.52 -1.78
C ILE A 377 16.21 -11.59 -1.57
N LYS A 378 16.19 -10.76 -0.51
CA LYS A 378 15.18 -9.70 -0.35
C LYS A 378 15.27 -8.65 -1.47
N THR A 379 16.49 -8.29 -1.87
CA THR A 379 16.74 -7.34 -2.98
C THR A 379 16.14 -7.85 -4.28
N LEU A 380 16.36 -9.11 -4.64
CA LEU A 380 15.76 -9.72 -5.82
C LEU A 380 14.23 -9.75 -5.72
N ALA A 381 13.68 -10.16 -4.57
CA ALA A 381 12.24 -10.26 -4.37
C ALA A 381 11.53 -8.91 -4.50
N VAL A 382 12.04 -7.86 -3.84
CA VAL A 382 11.50 -6.50 -3.93
C VAL A 382 11.54 -6.01 -5.37
N ASN A 383 12.68 -6.16 -6.06
CA ASN A 383 12.80 -5.71 -7.44
C ASN A 383 11.89 -6.48 -8.42
N ALA A 384 11.66 -7.77 -8.20
CA ALA A 384 10.72 -8.55 -9.00
C ALA A 384 9.27 -8.04 -8.82
N ILE A 385 8.89 -7.65 -7.61
CA ILE A 385 7.57 -7.05 -7.33
C ILE A 385 7.48 -5.66 -7.96
N LEU A 386 8.47 -4.78 -7.74
CA LEU A 386 8.46 -3.43 -8.32
C LEU A 386 8.44 -3.46 -9.84
N SER A 387 9.12 -4.43 -10.45
CA SER A 387 9.15 -4.61 -11.91
C SER A 387 7.76 -4.92 -12.49
N GLN A 388 6.94 -5.70 -11.77
CA GLN A 388 5.59 -6.12 -12.22
C GLN A 388 4.45 -5.27 -11.64
N THR A 389 4.73 -4.32 -10.75
CA THR A 389 3.71 -3.45 -10.14
C THR A 389 3.83 -2.03 -10.65
N ILE A 390 5.04 -1.46 -10.59
CA ILE A 390 5.32 -0.08 -10.96
C ILE A 390 6.35 0.01 -12.10
N CYS A 391 6.53 -1.05 -12.90
CA CYS A 391 7.42 -1.10 -14.06
C CYS A 391 8.84 -0.56 -13.76
N THR A 392 9.38 -0.81 -12.57
CA THR A 392 10.64 -0.23 -12.13
C THR A 392 11.51 -1.29 -11.48
N SER A 393 12.76 -1.37 -11.93
CA SER A 393 13.80 -2.16 -11.26
C SER A 393 14.97 -1.27 -10.88
N LEU A 394 15.47 -1.43 -9.65
CA LEU A 394 16.61 -0.73 -9.09
C LEU A 394 17.88 -1.51 -9.44
N SER A 395 18.23 -1.40 -10.71
CA SER A 395 19.31 -2.12 -11.38
C SER A 395 19.73 -1.37 -12.64
N SER A 396 20.89 -1.71 -13.19
CA SER A 396 21.36 -1.14 -14.47
C SER A 396 20.70 -1.83 -15.67
N SER A 397 20.32 -3.10 -15.53
CA SER A 397 19.53 -3.87 -16.50
C SER A 397 18.69 -4.92 -15.78
N TYR A 398 17.46 -5.14 -16.23
CA TYR A 398 16.56 -6.16 -15.72
C TYR A 398 15.78 -6.82 -16.86
N LYS A 399 16.01 -8.11 -17.07
CA LYS A 399 15.27 -8.94 -18.02
C LYS A 399 14.79 -10.19 -17.31
N ALA A 400 13.50 -10.51 -17.41
CA ALA A 400 12.96 -11.64 -16.69
C ALA A 400 11.70 -12.18 -17.34
N SER A 401 11.35 -13.43 -16.99
CA SER A 401 9.98 -13.88 -17.16
C SER A 401 9.04 -13.10 -16.25
N TYR A 402 7.76 -13.07 -16.58
CA TYR A 402 6.75 -12.74 -15.57
C TYR A 402 6.73 -13.83 -14.50
N PHE A 403 6.70 -13.43 -13.22
CA PHE A 403 6.77 -14.35 -12.09
C PHE A 403 5.67 -14.09 -11.08
N LYS A 404 5.13 -15.16 -10.49
CA LYS A 404 4.60 -15.07 -9.12
C LYS A 404 5.79 -14.94 -8.17
N VAL A 405 5.67 -14.16 -7.10
CA VAL A 405 6.76 -13.96 -6.13
C VAL A 405 6.33 -14.50 -4.77
N LEU A 406 7.07 -15.48 -4.24
CA LEU A 406 6.80 -16.11 -2.95
C LEU A 406 8.06 -16.21 -2.11
N SER A 407 7.94 -16.17 -0.78
CA SER A 407 9.09 -16.37 0.10
C SER A 407 8.81 -17.25 1.30
N SER A 408 9.87 -17.78 1.90
CA SER A 408 9.88 -18.43 3.21
C SER A 408 11.17 -18.03 3.93
N MET A 409 11.15 -16.88 4.62
CA MET A 409 12.38 -16.26 5.16
C MET A 409 12.28 -15.82 6.62
N ALA A 410 11.23 -15.07 7.00
CA ALA A 410 11.19 -14.35 8.27
C ALA A 410 9.87 -14.61 9.00
N LEU A 411 9.83 -15.73 9.70
CA LEU A 411 8.73 -16.01 10.60
C LEU A 411 8.95 -15.20 11.88
N LYS A 412 8.33 -14.02 11.97
CA LYS A 412 8.20 -13.30 13.25
C LYS A 412 7.50 -14.24 14.24
N ASP A 413 8.04 -14.31 15.46
CA ASP A 413 7.46 -15.09 16.54
C ASP A 413 5.95 -14.81 16.67
N ASN A 414 5.13 -15.83 16.47
CA ASN A 414 3.75 -15.78 16.91
C ASN A 414 3.67 -16.35 18.33
N LEU A 415 4.19 -15.61 19.32
CA LEU A 415 4.07 -15.96 20.75
C LEU A 415 2.61 -16.22 21.15
N LEU A 416 1.67 -15.56 20.45
CA LEU A 416 0.22 -15.70 20.67
C LEU A 416 -0.37 -16.94 19.98
N GLY A 417 0.23 -17.42 18.90
CA GLY A 417 -0.30 -18.48 18.03
C GLY A 417 -0.10 -19.91 18.53
N LYS A 418 0.73 -20.13 19.57
CA LYS A 418 1.07 -21.45 20.11
C LYS A 418 1.68 -22.47 19.11
N GLU A 419 1.93 -22.08 17.87
CA GLU A 419 2.59 -22.95 16.87
C GLU A 419 4.11 -22.79 16.96
N SER A 420 4.85 -23.89 16.89
CA SER A 420 6.31 -23.83 16.87
C SER A 420 6.82 -23.26 15.55
N TYR A 421 7.96 -22.56 15.61
CA TYR A 421 8.65 -21.99 14.44
C TYR A 421 8.75 -22.98 13.27
N TYR A 422 9.10 -24.24 13.59
CA TYR A 422 9.22 -25.33 12.63
C TYR A 422 7.93 -25.64 11.86
N ILE A 423 6.76 -25.62 12.52
CA ILE A 423 5.48 -25.92 11.86
C ILE A 423 5.08 -24.78 10.92
N VAL A 424 5.34 -23.53 11.31
CA VAL A 424 5.06 -22.37 10.48
C VAL A 424 5.95 -22.39 9.22
N GLU A 425 7.21 -22.80 9.36
CA GLU A 425 8.16 -22.99 8.26
C GLU A 425 7.70 -24.07 7.27
N ILE A 426 7.31 -25.25 7.76
CA ILE A 426 6.74 -26.31 6.93
C ILE A 426 5.52 -25.83 6.15
N LYS A 427 4.60 -25.11 6.82
CA LYS A 427 3.41 -24.57 6.17
C LYS A 427 3.76 -23.54 5.09
N SER A 428 4.80 -22.74 5.30
CA SER A 428 5.26 -21.76 4.31
C SER A 428 5.85 -22.45 3.06
N LEU A 429 6.69 -23.47 3.24
CA LEU A 429 7.22 -24.25 2.13
C LEU A 429 6.12 -25.00 1.37
N LYS A 430 5.16 -25.58 2.09
CA LYS A 430 3.97 -26.21 1.49
C LYS A 430 3.15 -25.20 0.70
N ARG A 431 2.94 -23.99 1.21
CA ARG A 431 2.24 -22.91 0.51
C ARG A 431 2.92 -22.57 -0.81
N ILE A 432 4.25 -22.48 -0.84
CA ILE A 432 5.00 -22.25 -2.09
C ILE A 432 4.66 -23.34 -3.10
N ILE A 433 4.77 -24.61 -2.70
CA ILE A 433 4.46 -25.77 -3.55
C ILE A 433 3.01 -25.74 -4.06
N ASP A 434 2.05 -25.46 -3.17
CA ASP A 434 0.62 -25.46 -3.49
C ASP A 434 0.21 -24.30 -4.44
N GLN A 435 1.04 -23.27 -4.60
CA GLN A 435 0.78 -22.11 -5.46
C GLN A 435 1.52 -22.13 -6.80
N ILE A 436 2.35 -23.15 -7.05
CA ILE A 436 3.04 -23.34 -8.33
C ILE A 436 2.00 -23.48 -9.44
N ASP A 437 2.20 -22.74 -10.52
CA ASP A 437 1.31 -22.69 -11.67
C ASP A 437 2.05 -23.09 -12.94
N GLU A 438 1.36 -23.77 -13.86
CA GLU A 438 1.96 -24.23 -15.11
C GLU A 438 2.13 -23.12 -16.16
N LYS A 439 1.34 -22.04 -16.07
CA LYS A 439 1.34 -20.94 -17.03
C LYS A 439 2.27 -19.82 -16.62
N ILE A 440 2.23 -19.43 -15.34
CA ILE A 440 3.07 -18.35 -14.80
C ILE A 440 4.10 -18.99 -13.85
N PRO A 441 5.40 -18.86 -14.14
CA PRO A 441 6.42 -19.43 -13.27
C PRO A 441 6.44 -18.75 -11.90
N THR A 442 6.90 -19.49 -10.90
CA THR A 442 7.08 -18.99 -9.54
C THR A 442 8.55 -18.64 -9.31
N LEU A 443 8.83 -17.40 -8.93
CA LEU A 443 10.10 -16.99 -8.35
C LEU A 443 9.98 -17.08 -6.83
N CYS A 444 10.66 -18.05 -6.22
CA CYS A 444 10.58 -18.26 -4.78
C CYS A 444 11.91 -18.05 -4.06
N PHE A 445 11.84 -17.52 -2.84
CA PHE A 445 12.99 -17.20 -2.01
C PHE A 445 12.90 -17.94 -0.68
N VAL A 446 13.91 -18.74 -0.35
CA VAL A 446 13.93 -19.55 0.87
C VAL A 446 15.19 -19.23 1.66
N ASP A 447 15.04 -18.86 2.93
CA ASP A 447 16.17 -18.52 3.81
C ASP A 447 16.38 -19.57 4.90
N GLU A 448 17.27 -20.52 4.60
CA GLU A 448 17.55 -21.77 5.30
C GLU A 448 16.32 -22.65 5.51
N VAL A 449 16.37 -23.85 4.95
CA VAL A 449 15.24 -24.79 4.93
C VAL A 449 15.23 -25.63 6.21
N LEU A 450 14.11 -25.63 6.93
CA LEU A 450 13.82 -26.50 8.08
C LEU A 450 14.82 -26.37 9.24
N ARG A 451 15.15 -25.14 9.66
CA ARG A 451 16.17 -24.86 10.69
C ARG A 451 15.91 -25.57 12.03
N GLY A 452 14.64 -25.81 12.37
CA GLY A 452 14.19 -26.28 13.69
C GLY A 452 14.26 -27.79 13.97
N THR A 453 14.87 -28.62 13.11
CA THR A 453 14.94 -30.09 13.28
C THR A 453 16.37 -30.64 13.33
N ASN A 454 16.52 -31.95 13.53
CA ASN A 454 17.79 -32.67 13.51
C ASN A 454 18.51 -32.48 12.16
N THR A 455 19.82 -32.20 12.19
CA THR A 455 20.67 -31.98 11.00
C THR A 455 20.48 -33.04 9.90
N LEU A 456 20.39 -34.33 10.25
CA LEU A 456 20.23 -35.39 9.24
C LEU A 456 18.87 -35.29 8.52
N GLU A 457 17.79 -35.15 9.30
CA GLU A 457 16.44 -35.00 8.76
C GLU A 457 16.30 -33.69 7.98
N ARG A 458 16.91 -32.61 8.47
CA ARG A 458 16.94 -31.31 7.79
C ARG A 458 17.56 -31.43 6.41
N ILE A 459 18.77 -31.99 6.29
CA ILE A 459 19.46 -32.12 5.00
C ILE A 459 18.64 -33.00 4.04
N ALA A 460 18.13 -34.14 4.53
CA ALA A 460 17.35 -35.06 3.72
C ALA A 460 16.04 -34.43 3.19
N ALA A 461 15.27 -33.79 4.08
CA ALA A 461 14.01 -33.13 3.71
C ALA A 461 14.26 -31.92 2.81
N SER A 462 15.23 -31.06 3.15
CA SER A 462 15.59 -29.88 2.35
C SER A 462 16.02 -30.26 0.94
N THR A 463 16.82 -31.33 0.80
CA THR A 463 17.21 -31.88 -0.50
C THR A 463 15.98 -32.21 -1.34
N GLN A 464 15.03 -32.98 -0.80
CA GLN A 464 13.87 -33.43 -1.57
C GLN A 464 12.92 -32.28 -1.92
N ILE A 465 12.74 -31.32 -1.01
CA ILE A 465 11.92 -30.13 -1.25
C ILE A 465 12.54 -29.28 -2.37
N LEU A 466 13.82 -28.94 -2.25
CA LEU A 466 14.51 -28.12 -3.24
C LEU A 466 14.60 -28.83 -4.59
N TYR A 467 14.88 -30.14 -4.60
CA TYR A 467 14.87 -30.95 -5.81
C TYR A 467 13.50 -30.93 -6.48
N TYR A 468 12.42 -31.11 -5.71
CA TYR A 468 11.06 -30.99 -6.24
C TYR A 468 10.81 -29.63 -6.89
N LEU A 469 11.16 -28.53 -6.21
CA LEU A 469 11.00 -27.17 -6.77
C LEU A 469 11.75 -27.00 -8.10
N SER A 470 12.99 -27.48 -8.21
CA SER A 470 13.79 -27.40 -9.45
C SER A 470 13.20 -28.17 -10.64
N ARG A 471 12.26 -29.08 -10.39
CA ARG A 471 11.59 -29.91 -11.40
C ARG A 471 10.22 -29.37 -11.80
N THR A 472 9.82 -28.24 -11.25
CA THR A 472 8.55 -27.56 -11.52
C THR A 472 8.78 -26.24 -12.25
N ASN A 473 7.71 -25.51 -12.57
CA ASN A 473 7.77 -24.20 -13.20
C ASN A 473 8.22 -23.11 -12.19
N THR A 474 9.42 -23.26 -11.63
CA THR A 474 9.91 -22.48 -10.50
C THR A 474 11.38 -22.11 -10.69
N VAL A 475 11.73 -20.87 -10.33
CA VAL A 475 13.11 -20.43 -10.08
C VAL A 475 13.25 -20.20 -8.58
N CYS A 476 13.96 -21.09 -7.90
CA CYS A 476 14.13 -21.05 -6.45
C CYS A 476 15.49 -20.46 -6.07
N PHE A 477 15.50 -19.42 -5.25
CA PHE A 477 16.68 -18.89 -4.59
C PHE A 477 16.70 -19.35 -3.14
N ALA A 478 17.57 -20.31 -2.83
CA ALA A 478 17.69 -20.89 -1.49
C ALA A 478 19.01 -20.49 -0.83
N ALA A 479 18.95 -19.69 0.22
CA ALA A 479 20.09 -19.45 1.11
C ALA A 479 20.23 -20.60 2.11
N THR A 480 21.45 -21.09 2.33
CA THR A 480 21.70 -22.18 3.28
C THR A 480 23.11 -22.15 3.88
N HIS A 481 23.25 -22.77 5.05
CA HIS A 481 24.53 -23.09 5.68
C HIS A 481 24.96 -24.55 5.48
N ASP A 482 24.06 -25.39 4.97
CA ASP A 482 24.32 -26.80 4.74
C ASP A 482 25.11 -26.97 3.43
N ILE A 483 26.44 -27.08 3.55
CA ILE A 483 27.34 -27.27 2.41
C ILE A 483 27.00 -28.57 1.67
N GLU A 484 26.50 -29.57 2.38
CA GLU A 484 26.03 -30.84 1.86
C GLU A 484 25.01 -30.65 0.72
N LEU A 485 24.10 -29.68 0.85
CA LEU A 485 23.10 -29.38 -0.19
C LEU A 485 23.76 -28.90 -1.49
N THR A 486 24.85 -28.16 -1.41
CA THR A 486 25.59 -27.67 -2.60
C THR A 486 26.18 -28.80 -3.44
N HIS A 487 26.48 -29.93 -2.81
CA HIS A 487 26.96 -31.14 -3.45
C HIS A 487 25.81 -31.99 -3.99
N ILE A 488 24.79 -32.24 -3.17
CA ILE A 488 23.68 -33.11 -3.54
C ILE A 488 22.85 -32.53 -4.70
N LEU A 489 22.69 -31.20 -4.74
CA LEU A 489 21.84 -30.52 -5.72
C LEU A 489 22.61 -29.87 -6.88
N GLU A 490 23.88 -30.22 -7.08
CA GLU A 490 24.78 -29.53 -8.02
C GLU A 490 24.31 -29.50 -9.48
N ASN A 491 23.52 -30.50 -9.89
CA ASN A 491 22.97 -30.62 -11.25
C ASN A 491 21.61 -29.94 -11.42
N TYR A 492 21.04 -29.39 -10.34
CA TYR A 492 19.71 -28.79 -10.31
C TYR A 492 19.72 -27.34 -9.82
N TYR A 493 20.75 -26.96 -9.07
CA TYR A 493 20.94 -25.62 -8.54
C TYR A 493 22.33 -25.10 -8.89
N THR A 494 22.37 -23.89 -9.43
CA THR A 494 23.64 -23.17 -9.60
C THR A 494 24.10 -22.64 -8.24
N ASN A 495 25.32 -23.00 -7.85
CA ASN A 495 25.89 -22.56 -6.58
C ASN A 495 26.48 -21.15 -6.70
N TYR A 496 26.14 -20.31 -5.73
CA TYR A 496 26.76 -19.02 -5.44
C TYR A 496 27.12 -18.93 -3.95
N HIS A 497 28.01 -18.01 -3.62
CA HIS A 497 28.39 -17.74 -2.24
C HIS A 497 28.78 -16.28 -2.02
N PHE A 498 28.67 -15.85 -0.77
CA PHE A 498 29.31 -14.64 -0.27
C PHE A 498 30.59 -15.03 0.48
N LYS A 499 31.61 -14.18 0.41
CA LYS A 499 32.87 -14.38 1.11
C LYS A 499 33.01 -13.42 2.29
N GLU A 500 33.62 -13.91 3.33
CA GLU A 500 34.20 -13.12 4.40
C GLU A 500 35.72 -13.07 4.28
N GLN A 501 36.31 -11.92 4.61
CA GLN A 501 37.75 -11.75 4.71
C GLN A 501 38.10 -11.47 6.17
N ILE A 502 39.11 -12.18 6.66
CA ILE A 502 39.66 -11.94 7.99
C ILE A 502 40.94 -11.14 7.80
N ALA A 503 40.95 -9.90 8.27
CA ALA A 503 42.10 -9.00 8.22
C ALA A 503 42.22 -8.26 9.55
N ASP A 504 43.44 -8.13 10.08
CA ASP A 504 43.76 -7.33 11.27
C ASP A 504 42.85 -7.57 12.48
N ASN A 505 42.55 -8.85 12.77
CA ASN A 505 41.66 -9.23 13.87
C ASN A 505 40.24 -8.64 13.74
N ASN A 506 39.78 -8.40 12.50
CA ASN A 506 38.42 -8.01 12.16
C ASN A 506 37.87 -8.91 11.05
N VAL A 507 36.55 -9.02 10.98
CA VAL A 507 35.85 -9.73 9.91
C VAL A 507 35.18 -8.71 9.01
N LEU A 508 35.62 -8.69 7.76
CA LEU A 508 35.09 -7.83 6.70
C LEU A 508 34.24 -8.68 5.76
N PHE A 509 33.06 -8.18 5.44
CA PHE A 509 32.18 -8.79 4.43
C PHE A 509 32.24 -7.92 3.17
N ASP A 510 32.61 -8.52 2.04
CA ASP A 510 32.65 -7.79 0.75
C ASP A 510 31.24 -7.55 0.16
N TYR A 511 30.25 -8.30 0.66
CA TYR A 511 28.87 -8.33 0.17
C TYR A 511 28.76 -8.56 -1.35
N LYS A 512 29.75 -9.23 -1.95
CA LYS A 512 29.78 -9.57 -3.37
C LYS A 512 29.38 -11.03 -3.58
N LEU A 513 28.39 -11.23 -4.44
CA LEU A 513 27.93 -12.54 -4.86
C LEU A 513 28.97 -13.15 -5.81
N MET A 514 29.50 -14.31 -5.43
CA MET A 514 30.51 -15.04 -6.20
C MET A 514 29.95 -16.36 -6.69
N LYS A 515 30.18 -16.70 -7.96
CA LYS A 515 29.77 -18.01 -8.51
C LYS A 515 30.62 -19.13 -7.91
N GLY A 516 29.99 -20.27 -7.63
CA GLY A 516 30.60 -21.46 -7.05
C GLY A 516 30.23 -21.67 -5.58
N ARG A 517 30.77 -22.75 -4.99
CA ARG A 517 30.54 -23.12 -3.58
C ARG A 517 31.43 -22.31 -2.64
N ALA A 518 30.94 -22.05 -1.43
CA ALA A 518 31.80 -21.57 -0.36
C ALA A 518 32.86 -22.64 0.00
N VAL A 519 34.12 -22.21 0.17
CA VAL A 519 35.25 -23.12 0.42
C VAL A 519 35.63 -23.19 1.90
N SER A 520 35.29 -22.17 2.71
CA SER A 520 35.71 -22.05 4.12
C SER A 520 34.55 -21.91 5.09
N LYS A 521 34.67 -22.54 6.27
CA LYS A 521 33.79 -22.32 7.44
C LYS A 521 34.58 -21.54 8.51
N ASN A 522 34.51 -20.22 8.51
CA ASN A 522 35.35 -19.39 9.40
C ASN A 522 34.75 -19.13 10.80
N ALA A 523 33.73 -19.88 11.22
CA ALA A 523 33.04 -19.65 12.49
C ALA A 523 33.98 -19.77 13.72
N ILE A 524 34.91 -20.72 13.73
CA ILE A 524 35.87 -20.87 14.84
C ILE A 524 36.88 -19.71 14.83
N LYS A 525 37.27 -19.26 13.63
CA LYS A 525 38.18 -18.12 13.48
C LYS A 525 37.53 -16.79 13.91
N LEU A 526 36.21 -16.67 13.71
CA LEU A 526 35.39 -15.58 14.26
C LEU A 526 35.44 -15.54 15.80
N LEU A 527 35.40 -16.68 16.49
CA LEU A 527 35.54 -16.73 17.95
C LEU A 527 36.91 -16.21 18.40
N GLU A 528 37.98 -16.58 17.69
CA GLU A 528 39.34 -16.09 17.95
C GLU A 528 39.41 -14.56 17.82
N VAL A 529 38.85 -14.03 16.73
CA VAL A 529 38.76 -12.58 16.48
C VAL A 529 37.94 -11.87 17.57
N MET A 530 36.88 -12.50 18.07
CA MET A 530 36.05 -11.96 19.17
C MET A 530 36.71 -12.06 20.56
N GLY A 531 37.93 -12.60 20.66
CA GLY A 531 38.68 -12.69 21.92
C GLY A 531 38.21 -13.81 22.85
N TYR A 532 37.63 -14.88 22.30
CA TYR A 532 37.38 -16.10 23.08
C TYR A 532 38.73 -16.70 23.54
N PRO A 533 38.78 -17.37 24.71
CA PRO A 533 40.02 -17.97 25.19
C PRO A 533 40.60 -18.94 24.15
N ASP A 534 41.92 -18.88 23.92
CA ASP A 534 42.62 -19.73 22.94
C ASP A 534 42.34 -21.22 23.13
N GLN A 535 42.18 -21.65 24.38
CA GLN A 535 41.81 -23.03 24.70
C GLN A 535 40.49 -23.44 24.03
N VAL A 536 39.49 -22.56 24.01
CA VAL A 536 38.18 -22.84 23.40
C VAL A 536 38.31 -22.96 21.88
N THR A 537 39.01 -22.03 21.24
CA THR A 537 39.14 -21.99 19.77
C THR A 537 40.02 -23.11 19.24
N ILE A 538 41.14 -23.41 19.92
CA ILE A 538 42.02 -24.54 19.59
C ILE A 538 41.27 -25.86 19.74
N MET A 539 40.64 -26.11 20.89
CA MET A 539 39.90 -27.35 21.13
C MET A 539 38.71 -27.51 20.18
N ALA A 540 38.02 -26.41 19.83
CA ALA A 540 36.95 -26.43 18.84
C ALA A 540 37.47 -26.82 17.45
N SER A 541 38.61 -26.27 17.01
CA SER A 541 39.26 -26.63 15.74
C SER A 541 39.67 -28.10 15.71
N ASP A 542 40.35 -28.57 16.75
CA ASP A 542 40.78 -29.96 16.89
C ASP A 542 39.60 -30.94 16.84
N ASN A 543 38.48 -30.59 17.48
CA ASN A 543 37.27 -31.40 17.47
C ASN A 543 36.59 -31.42 16.09
N ALA A 544 36.56 -30.28 15.39
CA ALA A 544 36.01 -30.20 14.03
C ALA A 544 36.84 -31.03 13.04
N GLU A 545 38.17 -30.93 13.09
CA GLU A 545 39.07 -31.75 12.27
C GLU A 545 38.93 -33.25 12.59
N TYR A 546 38.82 -33.61 13.86
CA TYR A 546 38.59 -35.00 14.26
C TYR A 546 37.27 -35.53 13.71
N PHE A 547 36.17 -34.76 13.79
CA PHE A 547 34.89 -35.17 13.23
C PHE A 547 34.96 -35.35 11.71
N LEU A 548 35.62 -34.45 10.99
CA LEU A 548 35.81 -34.56 9.53
C LEU A 548 36.58 -35.82 9.14
N LYS A 549 37.51 -36.27 9.98
CA LYS A 549 38.33 -37.47 9.72
C LYS A 549 37.63 -38.77 10.11
N GLU A 550 37.00 -38.82 11.29
CA GLU A 550 36.52 -40.05 11.91
C GLU A 550 34.99 -40.23 11.82
N GLY A 551 34.26 -39.18 11.43
CA GLY A 551 32.78 -39.16 11.40
C GLY A 551 32.12 -39.25 12.78
N LYS A 552 32.88 -39.04 13.87
CA LYS A 552 32.41 -39.11 15.26
C LYS A 552 33.02 -37.98 16.08
N TRP A 553 32.29 -37.50 17.08
CA TRP A 553 32.80 -36.50 18.02
C TRP A 553 33.70 -37.15 19.09
N LYS A 554 34.74 -36.44 19.54
CA LYS A 554 35.47 -36.82 20.76
C LYS A 554 34.56 -36.64 21.97
N VAL A 555 34.54 -37.62 22.86
CA VAL A 555 33.92 -37.47 24.18
C VAL A 555 34.90 -36.70 25.06
N LEU A 556 34.45 -35.58 25.62
CA LEU A 556 35.25 -34.70 26.49
C LEU A 556 35.39 -35.28 27.90
#